data_AF-A0A8H6WH27-F1
#
_entry.id   AF-A0A8H6WH27-F1
#
_cell.length_a   1.000
_cell.length_b   1.000
_cell.length_c   1.000
_cell.angle_alpha   90.00
_cell.angle_beta   90.00
_cell.angle_gamma   90.00
#
_symmetry.space_group_name_H-M   'P 1'
#
loop_
_entity.id
_entity.type
_entity.pdbx_description
1 polymer ?
#
loop_
_entity_poly.entity_id
_entity_poly.type
_entity_poly.pdbx_seq_one_letter_code
_entity_poly.pdbx_strand_id
1 'polypeptide(L)'
;MRLCPAEVAAQLKKAELEDLAAGRAGIQLEEMQQRLVEELKATTTLTAERRNQIEELRIALVKKLKAFRNLQEAYMPAVAQLVAEEEGKRNPELEPTVGEETPLWLPSTLALAGKRDLCRTDLLDAEARLREAQCDSGLTKVRSLLFAKSHLVIHRNTNVVGQKGSTRFGTLIGRLTARLVAQQTRYNVALGAAGYQGQG
;
A
#
# COMPACT_ATOMS: atom_id res chain seq x y z
N MET A 1 13.56 -8.16 -40.84
CA MET A 1 12.16 -7.68 -40.82
C MET A 1 12.12 -6.40 -40.01
N ARG A 2 11.86 -5.23 -40.63
CA ARG A 2 11.61 -3.99 -39.88
C ARG A 2 10.15 -4.02 -39.44
N LEU A 3 9.89 -3.95 -38.14
CA LEU A 3 8.53 -3.84 -37.62
C LEU A 3 7.86 -2.58 -38.18
N CYS A 4 6.57 -2.69 -38.48
CA CYS A 4 5.77 -1.57 -38.95
C CYS A 4 5.63 -0.52 -37.82
N PRO A 5 5.63 0.80 -38.10
CA PRO A 5 5.48 1.83 -37.07
C PRO A 5 4.23 1.64 -36.19
N ALA A 6 3.15 1.06 -36.72
CA ALA A 6 1.96 0.71 -35.95
C ALA A 6 2.20 -0.43 -34.95
N GLU A 7 3.01 -1.43 -35.31
CA GLU A 7 3.36 -2.55 -34.42
C GLU A 7 4.28 -2.07 -33.29
N VAL A 8 5.22 -1.17 -33.59
CA VAL A 8 6.09 -0.54 -32.59
C VAL A 8 5.25 0.27 -31.60
N ALA A 9 4.30 1.08 -32.08
CA ALA A 9 3.41 1.85 -31.21
C ALA A 9 2.50 0.96 -30.34
N ALA A 10 2.04 -0.17 -30.86
CA ALA A 10 1.24 -1.14 -30.10
C ALA A 10 2.07 -1.85 -29.01
N GLN A 11 3.33 -2.18 -29.30
CA GLN A 11 4.25 -2.78 -28.32
C GLN A 11 4.60 -1.81 -27.20
N LEU A 12 4.81 -0.53 -27.52
CA LEU A 12 5.07 0.50 -26.51
C LEU A 12 3.87 0.68 -25.55
N LYS A 13 2.65 0.78 -26.07
CA LYS A 13 1.44 0.84 -25.24
C LYS A 13 1.26 -0.39 -24.36
N LYS A 14 1.60 -1.57 -24.89
CA LYS A 14 1.53 -2.82 -24.12
C LYS A 14 2.51 -2.79 -22.95
N ALA A 15 3.75 -2.37 -23.19
CA ALA A 15 4.76 -2.24 -22.14
C ALA A 15 4.34 -1.23 -21.06
N GLU A 16 3.80 -0.07 -21.43
CA GLU A 16 3.28 0.93 -20.49
C GLU A 16 2.15 0.36 -19.60
N LEU A 17 1.25 -0.44 -20.17
CA LEU A 17 0.16 -1.08 -19.42
C LEU A 17 0.70 -2.13 -18.43
N GLU A 18 1.72 -2.89 -18.82
CA GLU A 18 2.37 -3.88 -17.95
C GLU A 18 3.10 -3.19 -16.78
N ASP A 19 3.81 -2.09 -17.04
CA ASP A 19 4.47 -1.26 -16.01
C ASP A 19 3.45 -0.69 -15.01
N LEU A 20 2.34 -0.15 -15.49
CA LEU A 20 1.26 0.35 -14.65
C LEU A 20 0.61 -0.78 -13.83
N ALA A 21 0.47 -1.98 -14.40
CA ALA A 21 -0.06 -3.13 -13.68
C ALA A 21 0.90 -3.60 -12.58
N ALA A 22 2.21 -3.64 -12.87
CA ALA A 22 3.26 -3.98 -11.94
C ALA A 22 3.30 -3.00 -10.74
N GLY A 23 3.34 -1.69 -11.03
CA GLY A 23 3.31 -0.64 -10.00
C GLY A 23 2.04 -0.72 -9.14
N ARG A 24 0.87 -0.96 -9.76
CA ARG A 24 -0.39 -1.14 -9.04
C ARG A 24 -0.38 -2.37 -8.12
N ALA A 25 0.16 -3.49 -8.58
CA ALA A 25 0.28 -4.70 -7.77
C ALA A 25 1.16 -4.45 -6.53
N GLY A 26 2.26 -3.71 -6.70
CA GLY A 26 3.15 -3.30 -5.62
C GLY A 26 2.46 -2.39 -4.59
N ILE A 27 1.76 -1.35 -5.05
CA ILE A 27 1.00 -0.44 -4.15
C ILE A 27 -0.08 -1.22 -3.39
N GLN A 28 -0.79 -2.14 -4.04
CA GLN A 28 -1.78 -2.97 -3.35
C GLN A 28 -1.17 -3.87 -2.27
N LEU A 29 0.05 -4.37 -2.50
CA LEU A 29 0.76 -5.20 -1.53
C LEU A 29 1.21 -4.36 -0.31
N GLU A 30 1.70 -3.14 -0.54
CA GLU A 30 2.03 -2.17 0.51
C GLU A 30 0.79 -1.83 1.36
N GLU A 31 -0.35 -1.59 0.73
CA GLU A 31 -1.62 -1.35 1.43
C GLU A 31 -2.06 -2.56 2.28
N MET A 32 -1.81 -3.78 1.80
CA MET A 32 -2.10 -4.99 2.57
C MET A 32 -1.16 -5.16 3.76
N GLN A 33 0.15 -4.88 3.61
CA GLN A 33 1.10 -4.88 4.73
C GLN A 33 0.69 -3.87 5.80
N GLN A 34 0.39 -2.63 5.41
CA GLN A 34 0.00 -1.58 6.35
C GLN A 34 -1.28 -1.93 7.10
N ARG A 35 -2.29 -2.45 6.40
CA ARG A 35 -3.55 -2.88 7.02
C ARG A 35 -3.32 -3.96 8.07
N LEU A 36 -2.45 -4.93 7.78
CA LEU A 36 -2.13 -6.01 8.70
C LEU A 36 -1.37 -5.51 9.94
N VAL A 37 -0.41 -4.59 9.75
CA VAL A 37 0.29 -3.91 10.85
C VAL A 37 -0.67 -3.09 11.72
N GLU A 38 -1.62 -2.37 11.12
CA GLU A 38 -2.66 -1.64 11.85
C GLU A 38 -3.57 -2.60 12.64
N GLU A 39 -3.95 -3.73 12.06
CA GLU A 39 -4.79 -4.74 12.71
C GLU A 39 -4.08 -5.41 13.89
N LEU A 40 -2.77 -5.65 13.79
CA LEU A 40 -1.95 -6.13 14.89
C LEU A 40 -1.82 -5.11 16.02
N LYS A 41 -1.58 -3.83 15.70
CA LYS A 41 -1.52 -2.76 16.70
C LYS A 41 -2.85 -2.55 17.42
N ALA A 42 -3.97 -2.72 16.73
CA ALA A 42 -5.30 -2.54 17.30
C ALA A 42 -5.73 -3.69 18.23
N THR A 43 -5.09 -4.87 18.14
CA THR A 43 -5.56 -6.06 18.83
C THR A 43 -4.77 -6.34 20.11
N THR A 44 -5.23 -5.83 21.25
CA THR A 44 -4.61 -6.04 22.57
C THR A 44 -4.96 -7.40 23.19
N THR A 45 -6.11 -7.99 22.84
CA THR A 45 -6.54 -9.34 23.27
C THR A 45 -7.09 -10.11 22.07
N LEU A 46 -6.38 -11.17 21.70
CA LEU A 46 -6.64 -11.93 20.47
C LEU A 46 -7.63 -13.08 20.73
N THR A 47 -8.91 -12.85 20.39
CA THR A 47 -9.89 -13.95 20.30
C THR A 47 -9.43 -14.98 19.26
N ALA A 48 -9.82 -16.25 19.42
CA ALA A 48 -9.40 -17.31 18.49
C ALA A 48 -9.80 -16.99 17.04
N GLU A 49 -10.98 -16.41 16.83
CA GLU A 49 -11.45 -15.96 15.52
C GLU A 49 -10.55 -14.88 14.91
N ARG A 50 -10.11 -13.89 15.69
CA ARG A 50 -9.21 -12.84 15.22
C ARG A 50 -7.82 -13.36 14.87
N ARG A 51 -7.31 -14.34 15.63
CA ARG A 51 -6.04 -15.02 15.29
C ARG A 51 -6.12 -15.71 13.94
N ASN A 52 -7.21 -16.43 13.68
CA ASN A 52 -7.40 -17.10 12.41
C ASN A 52 -7.48 -16.09 11.25
N GLN A 53 -8.19 -14.98 11.43
CA GLN A 53 -8.28 -13.92 10.41
C GLN A 53 -6.90 -13.31 10.09
N ILE A 54 -6.09 -13.02 11.11
CA ILE A 54 -4.72 -12.51 10.92
C ILE A 54 -3.87 -13.53 10.18
N GLU A 55 -3.98 -14.82 10.52
CA GLU A 55 -3.22 -15.88 9.85
C GLU A 55 -3.62 -16.05 8.38
N GLU A 56 -4.92 -15.98 8.06
CA GLU A 56 -5.41 -15.97 6.69
C GLU A 56 -4.85 -14.78 5.90
N LEU A 57 -4.81 -13.59 6.52
CA LEU A 57 -4.22 -12.40 5.90
C LEU A 57 -2.71 -12.56 5.67
N ARG A 58 -1.97 -13.16 6.61
CA ARG A 58 -0.54 -13.47 6.47
C ARG A 58 -0.28 -14.41 5.30
N ILE A 59 -1.03 -15.51 5.22
CA ILE A 59 -0.92 -16.48 4.12
C ILE A 59 -1.20 -15.81 2.77
N ALA A 60 -2.27 -15.01 2.70
CA ALA A 60 -2.63 -14.27 1.49
C ALA A 60 -1.54 -13.26 1.09
N LEU A 61 -0.94 -12.58 2.07
CA LEU A 61 0.12 -11.60 1.84
C LEU A 61 1.39 -12.26 1.32
N VAL A 62 1.84 -13.37 1.93
CA VAL A 62 3.00 -14.14 1.45
C VAL A 62 2.77 -14.66 0.03
N LYS A 63 1.55 -15.13 -0.28
CA LYS A 63 1.22 -15.58 -1.65
C LYS A 63 1.32 -14.44 -2.66
N LYS A 64 0.79 -13.26 -2.32
CA LYS A 64 0.88 -12.08 -3.21
C LYS A 64 2.31 -11.55 -3.33
N LEU A 65 3.09 -11.60 -2.26
CA LEU A 65 4.49 -11.20 -2.26
C LEU A 65 5.31 -12.07 -3.21
N LYS A 66 5.12 -13.39 -3.18
CA LYS A 66 5.75 -14.31 -4.17
C LYS A 66 5.33 -13.98 -5.60
N ALA A 67 4.05 -13.76 -5.84
CA ALA A 67 3.57 -13.39 -7.17
C ALA A 67 4.16 -12.05 -7.65
N PHE A 68 4.30 -11.08 -6.75
CA PHE A 68 4.92 -9.78 -7.04
C PHE A 68 6.41 -9.91 -7.35
N ARG A 69 7.15 -10.78 -6.64
CA ARG A 69 8.56 -11.07 -6.93
C ARG A 69 8.75 -11.68 -8.32
N ASN A 70 7.91 -12.65 -8.69
CA ASN A 70 7.93 -13.21 -10.05
C ASN A 70 7.62 -12.13 -11.11
N LEU A 71 6.74 -11.19 -10.79
CA LEU A 71 6.49 -10.04 -11.64
C LEU A 71 7.79 -9.21 -11.74
N GLN A 72 8.45 -8.89 -10.61
CA GLN A 72 9.68 -8.08 -10.54
C GLN A 72 10.80 -8.58 -11.42
N GLU A 73 10.95 -9.89 -11.62
CA GLU A 73 11.94 -10.44 -12.55
C GLU A 73 11.76 -9.93 -13.98
N ALA A 74 10.51 -9.71 -14.43
CA ALA A 74 10.21 -9.27 -15.78
C ALA A 74 10.41 -7.76 -15.99
N TYR A 75 10.10 -6.92 -15.00
CA TYR A 75 10.09 -5.46 -15.15
C TYR A 75 11.17 -4.72 -14.35
N MET A 76 11.78 -5.34 -13.34
CA MET A 76 12.90 -4.82 -12.54
C MET A 76 13.96 -5.89 -12.25
N PRO A 77 14.70 -6.36 -13.27
CA PRO A 77 15.64 -7.49 -13.13
C PRO A 77 16.81 -7.19 -12.19
N ALA A 78 17.31 -5.95 -12.15
CA ALA A 78 18.39 -5.56 -11.24
C ALA A 78 17.96 -5.61 -9.76
N VAL A 79 16.68 -5.34 -9.50
CA VAL A 79 16.09 -5.43 -8.16
C VAL A 79 15.85 -6.88 -7.77
N ALA A 80 15.45 -7.73 -8.73
CA ALA A 80 15.28 -9.17 -8.49
C ALA A 80 16.61 -9.82 -8.03
N GLN A 81 17.75 -9.40 -8.57
CA GLN A 81 19.07 -9.88 -8.13
C GLN A 81 19.36 -9.49 -6.67
N LEU A 82 19.11 -8.23 -6.31
CA LEU A 82 19.28 -7.77 -4.93
C LEU A 82 18.39 -8.55 -3.96
N VAL A 83 17.13 -8.79 -4.33
CA VAL A 83 16.18 -9.57 -3.52
C VAL A 83 16.66 -11.02 -3.38
N ALA A 84 17.14 -11.64 -4.45
CA ALA A 84 17.69 -13.00 -4.40
C ALA A 84 18.93 -13.09 -3.50
N GLU A 85 19.78 -12.07 -3.49
CA GLU A 85 20.93 -11.99 -2.58
C GLU A 85 20.51 -11.81 -1.11
N GLU A 86 19.49 -11.01 -0.83
CA GLU A 86 18.93 -10.83 0.52
C GLU A 86 18.25 -12.11 1.00
N GLU A 87 17.49 -12.78 0.14
CA GLU A 87 16.84 -14.06 0.46
C GLU A 87 17.85 -15.20 0.61
N GLY A 88 18.91 -15.24 -0.19
CA GLY A 88 19.96 -16.27 -0.10
C GLY A 88 20.77 -16.20 1.19
N LYS A 89 20.84 -15.03 1.83
CA LYS A 89 21.46 -14.85 3.17
C LYS A 89 20.56 -15.32 4.30
N ARG A 90 19.27 -15.50 4.03
CA ARG A 90 18.26 -15.82 5.03
C ARG A 90 18.16 -17.34 5.21
N ASN A 91 18.22 -17.81 6.44
CA ASN A 91 17.93 -19.21 6.74
C ASN A 91 16.42 -19.40 6.98
N PRO A 92 15.67 -20.05 6.06
CA PRO A 92 14.22 -20.20 6.18
C PRO A 92 13.77 -21.04 7.37
N GLU A 93 14.66 -21.85 7.97
CA GLU A 93 14.37 -22.63 9.18
C GLU A 93 14.49 -21.81 10.47
N LEU A 94 15.35 -20.78 10.49
CA LEU A 94 15.57 -19.93 11.68
C LEU A 94 14.69 -18.69 11.67
N GLU A 95 14.35 -18.17 10.49
CA GLU A 95 13.55 -16.95 10.33
C GLU A 95 12.36 -17.18 9.37
N PRO A 96 11.16 -17.48 9.88
CA PRO A 96 9.98 -17.59 9.03
C PRO A 96 9.64 -16.24 8.38
N THR A 97 9.23 -16.23 7.12
CA THR A 97 8.92 -15.01 6.36
C THR A 97 7.75 -14.26 6.97
N VAL A 98 8.05 -13.28 7.82
CA VAL A 98 7.07 -12.34 8.34
C VAL A 98 6.77 -11.36 7.22
N GLY A 99 5.70 -11.64 6.48
CA GLY A 99 5.34 -10.85 5.31
C GLY A 99 5.06 -9.37 5.63
N GLU A 100 4.76 -9.04 6.89
CA GLU A 100 4.56 -7.67 7.39
C GLU A 100 5.87 -6.87 7.50
N GLU A 101 6.99 -7.55 7.74
CA GLU A 101 8.31 -6.94 7.95
C GLU A 101 9.22 -7.06 6.72
N THR A 102 8.74 -7.77 5.69
CA THR A 102 9.50 -7.98 4.46
C THR A 102 9.55 -6.66 3.66
N PRO A 103 10.73 -6.11 3.36
CA PRO A 103 10.84 -4.86 2.61
C PRO A 103 10.28 -5.02 1.19
N LEU A 104 9.44 -4.06 0.79
CA LEU A 104 8.93 -3.97 -0.58
C LEU A 104 9.82 -3.04 -1.40
N TRP A 105 10.48 -3.60 -2.40
CA TRP A 105 11.30 -2.87 -3.34
C TRP A 105 10.45 -2.31 -4.50
N LEU A 106 9.84 -1.16 -4.25
CA LEU A 106 9.09 -0.36 -5.21
C LEU A 106 10.03 0.69 -5.83
N PRO A 107 9.75 1.21 -7.03
CA PRO A 107 10.55 2.28 -7.61
C PRO A 107 10.72 3.49 -6.65
N SER A 108 9.67 3.85 -5.91
CA SER A 108 9.71 4.91 -4.89
C SER A 108 10.61 4.56 -3.70
N THR A 109 10.60 3.31 -3.23
CA THR A 109 11.45 2.88 -2.11
C THR A 109 12.91 2.69 -2.53
N LEU A 110 13.15 2.35 -3.79
CA LEU A 110 14.49 2.33 -4.38
C LEU A 110 15.05 3.74 -4.53
N ALA A 111 14.23 4.69 -4.97
CA ALA A 111 14.61 6.11 -5.03
C ALA A 111 14.96 6.64 -3.63
N LEU A 112 14.15 6.31 -2.62
CA LEU A 112 14.42 6.61 -1.21
C LEU A 112 15.76 6.02 -0.72
N ALA A 113 16.10 4.81 -1.18
CA ALA A 113 17.33 4.12 -0.83
C ALA A 113 18.57 4.57 -1.64
N GLY A 114 18.44 5.59 -2.51
CA GLY A 114 19.52 6.05 -3.39
C GLY A 114 19.86 5.07 -4.52
N LYS A 115 19.00 4.09 -4.79
CA LYS A 115 19.17 3.04 -5.79
C LYS A 115 18.29 3.26 -7.03
N ARG A 116 18.06 4.54 -7.39
CA ARG A 116 17.20 4.93 -8.51
C ARG A 116 17.64 4.29 -9.84
N ASP A 117 18.95 4.14 -10.02
CA ASP A 117 19.57 3.58 -11.23
C ASP A 117 19.24 2.10 -11.47
N LEU A 118 18.74 1.39 -10.46
CA LEU A 118 18.30 -0.01 -10.61
C LEU A 118 16.94 -0.13 -11.33
N CYS A 119 16.27 1.00 -11.58
CA CYS A 119 14.94 1.06 -12.14
C CYS A 119 14.89 1.95 -13.39
N ARG A 120 14.10 1.55 -14.40
CA ARG A 120 13.88 2.36 -15.60
C ARG A 120 13.10 3.64 -15.26
N THR A 121 13.48 4.75 -15.88
CA THR A 121 12.80 6.06 -15.73
C THR A 121 11.31 5.98 -15.99
N ASP A 122 10.89 5.29 -17.05
CA ASP A 122 9.48 5.19 -17.45
C ASP A 122 8.62 4.51 -16.37
N LEU A 123 9.21 3.55 -15.65
CA LEU A 123 8.54 2.84 -14.57
C LEU A 123 8.42 3.70 -13.31
N LEU A 124 9.44 4.50 -13.00
CA LEU A 124 9.41 5.51 -11.95
C LEU A 124 8.32 6.55 -12.21
N ASP A 125 8.18 6.99 -13.46
CA ASP A 125 7.15 7.95 -13.87
C ASP A 125 5.74 7.32 -13.85
N ALA A 126 5.62 6.04 -14.25
CA ALA A 126 4.38 5.30 -14.15
C ALA A 126 3.93 5.15 -12.69
N GLU A 127 4.85 4.80 -11.78
CA GLU A 127 4.55 4.73 -10.35
C GLU A 127 4.21 6.10 -9.78
N ALA A 128 4.91 7.16 -10.17
CA ALA A 128 4.63 8.55 -9.76
C ALA A 128 3.15 8.90 -9.95
N ARG A 129 2.64 8.64 -11.15
CA ARG A 129 1.25 8.92 -11.52
C ARG A 129 0.28 8.08 -10.69
N LEU A 130 0.65 6.84 -10.36
CA LEU A 130 -0.15 6.01 -9.47
C LEU A 130 -0.13 6.54 -8.03
N ARG A 131 1.00 7.04 -7.52
CA ARG A 131 1.13 7.65 -6.19
C ARG A 131 0.36 8.97 -6.10
N GLU A 132 0.38 9.79 -7.14
CA GLU A 132 -0.43 11.02 -7.24
C GLU A 132 -1.93 10.69 -7.19
N ALA A 133 -2.39 9.74 -8.02
CA ALA A 133 -3.77 9.27 -7.99
C ALA A 133 -4.15 8.66 -6.62
N GLN A 134 -3.22 7.96 -5.97
CA GLN A 134 -3.40 7.43 -4.62
C GLN A 134 -3.60 8.57 -3.61
N CYS A 135 -2.78 9.63 -3.68
CA CYS A 135 -2.88 10.84 -2.85
C CYS A 135 -4.25 11.51 -3.03
N ASP A 136 -4.68 11.77 -4.27
CA ASP A 136 -5.96 12.40 -4.57
C ASP A 136 -7.14 11.59 -4.02
N SER A 137 -7.10 10.28 -4.23
CA SER A 137 -8.14 9.38 -3.71
C SER A 137 -8.15 9.35 -2.18
N GLY A 138 -6.97 9.38 -1.55
CA GLY A 138 -6.79 9.39 -0.10
C GLY A 138 -7.31 10.69 0.51
N LEU A 139 -6.93 11.83 -0.06
CA LEU A 139 -7.36 13.16 0.36
C LEU A 139 -8.87 13.33 0.26
N THR A 140 -9.47 12.85 -0.83
CA THR A 140 -10.93 12.85 -1.03
C THR A 140 -11.66 12.06 0.08
N LYS A 141 -11.14 10.88 0.42
CA LYS A 141 -11.69 10.04 1.50
C LYS A 141 -11.50 10.71 2.87
N VAL A 142 -10.34 11.31 3.14
CA VAL A 142 -10.07 12.04 4.39
C VAL A 142 -11.05 13.20 4.54
N ARG A 143 -11.23 14.05 3.52
CA ARG A 143 -12.20 15.16 3.52
C ARG A 143 -13.62 14.66 3.79
N SER A 144 -14.04 13.59 3.12
CA SER A 144 -15.37 13.00 3.30
C SER A 144 -15.59 12.49 4.74
N LEU A 145 -14.58 11.84 5.32
CA LEU A 145 -14.64 11.34 6.69
C LEU A 145 -14.64 12.47 7.73
N LEU A 146 -13.88 13.55 7.49
CA LEU A 146 -13.90 14.75 8.33
C LEU A 146 -15.29 15.40 8.33
N PHE A 147 -15.89 15.54 7.14
CA PHE A 147 -17.24 16.09 7.00
C PHE A 147 -18.28 15.23 7.74
N ALA A 148 -18.26 13.90 7.54
CA ALA A 148 -19.14 12.98 8.24
C ALA A 148 -18.94 13.03 9.77
N LYS A 149 -17.69 13.10 10.24
CA LYS A 149 -17.37 13.23 11.66
C LYS A 149 -17.91 14.54 12.25
N SER A 150 -17.70 15.66 11.55
CA SER A 150 -18.23 16.97 11.95
C SER A 150 -19.76 16.92 12.13
N HIS A 151 -20.47 16.43 11.12
CA HIS A 151 -21.92 16.30 11.17
C HIS A 151 -22.40 15.42 12.33
N LEU A 152 -21.73 14.30 12.59
CA LEU A 152 -22.10 13.42 13.70
C LEU A 152 -21.82 14.03 15.07
N VAL A 153 -20.74 14.81 15.21
CA VAL A 153 -20.44 15.53 16.46
C VAL A 153 -21.51 16.60 16.71
N ILE A 154 -21.88 17.39 15.70
CA ILE A 154 -22.95 18.39 15.81
C ILE A 154 -24.27 17.69 16.16
N HIS A 155 -24.64 16.65 15.42
CA HIS A 155 -25.87 15.91 15.68
C HIS A 155 -25.91 15.30 17.09
N ARG A 156 -24.78 14.73 17.55
CA ARG A 156 -24.65 14.21 18.92
C ARG A 156 -24.91 15.31 19.94
N ASN A 157 -24.25 16.46 19.80
CA ASN A 157 -24.33 17.54 20.77
C ASN A 157 -25.74 18.16 20.83
N THR A 158 -26.46 18.20 19.72
CA THR A 158 -27.80 18.80 19.66
C THR A 158 -28.92 17.83 20.03
N ASN A 159 -28.83 16.56 19.61
CA ASN A 159 -29.99 15.66 19.63
C ASN A 159 -29.84 14.45 20.57
N VAL A 160 -28.64 14.13 21.02
CA VAL A 160 -28.38 12.89 21.76
C VAL A 160 -28.36 13.17 23.25
N VAL A 161 -29.40 12.69 23.93
CA VAL A 161 -29.56 12.77 25.39
C VAL A 161 -29.44 11.38 26.00
N GLY A 162 -29.02 11.33 27.26
CA GLY A 162 -28.92 10.09 28.04
C GLY A 162 -27.66 9.26 27.73
N GLN A 163 -27.30 8.42 28.69
CA GLN A 163 -26.05 7.67 28.69
C GLN A 163 -25.95 6.70 27.51
N LYS A 164 -26.99 5.88 27.28
CA LYS A 164 -27.02 4.86 26.20
C LYS A 164 -26.83 5.48 24.81
N GLY A 165 -27.48 6.61 24.55
CA GLY A 165 -27.31 7.37 23.30
C GLY A 165 -25.88 7.89 23.17
N SER A 166 -25.38 8.54 24.21
CA SER A 166 -24.01 9.09 24.24
C SER A 166 -22.94 8.02 23.98
N THR A 167 -23.05 6.85 24.60
CA THR A 167 -22.11 5.73 24.39
C THR A 167 -22.19 5.19 22.97
N ARG A 168 -23.39 5.00 22.40
CA ARG A 168 -23.56 4.53 21.01
C ARG A 168 -22.97 5.52 20.01
N PHE A 169 -23.19 6.81 20.18
CA PHE A 169 -22.59 7.84 19.32
C PHE A 169 -21.08 7.95 19.52
N GLY A 170 -20.59 7.81 20.76
CA GLY A 170 -19.17 7.74 21.05
C GLY A 170 -18.47 6.60 20.30
N THR A 171 -19.04 5.39 20.31
CA THR A 171 -18.48 4.25 19.55
C THR A 171 -18.57 4.45 18.03
N LEU A 172 -19.59 5.13 17.52
CA LEU A 172 -19.70 5.47 16.10
C LEU A 172 -18.62 6.48 15.68
N ILE A 173 -18.44 7.55 16.45
CA ILE A 173 -17.41 8.57 16.21
C ILE A 173 -16.00 7.95 16.34
N GLY A 174 -15.81 7.04 17.30
CA GLY A 174 -14.57 6.28 17.46
C GLY A 174 -14.24 5.46 16.21
N ARG A 175 -15.20 4.69 15.69
CA ARG A 175 -15.03 3.93 14.44
C ARG A 175 -14.72 4.81 13.24
N LEU A 176 -15.37 5.95 13.10
CA LEU A 176 -15.06 6.91 12.03
C LEU A 176 -13.69 7.54 12.18
N THR A 177 -13.28 7.83 13.42
CA THR A 177 -11.94 8.37 13.71
C THR A 177 -10.85 7.35 13.37
N ALA A 178 -11.06 6.07 13.70
CA ALA A 178 -10.13 5.01 13.28
C ALA A 178 -10.00 4.91 11.76
N ARG A 179 -11.13 4.98 11.02
CA ARG A 179 -11.11 5.03 9.54
C ARG A 179 -10.40 6.28 9.01
N LEU A 180 -10.60 7.43 9.64
CA LEU A 180 -9.94 8.68 9.27
C LEU A 180 -8.42 8.52 9.38
N VAL A 181 -7.93 8.02 10.52
CA VAL A 181 -6.50 7.80 10.75
C VAL A 181 -5.93 6.84 9.70
N ALA A 182 -6.62 5.74 9.40
CA ALA A 182 -6.19 4.79 8.37
C ALA A 182 -6.16 5.40 6.94
N GLN A 183 -7.02 6.37 6.62
CA GLN A 183 -6.90 7.08 5.34
C GLN A 183 -5.79 8.14 5.35
N GLN A 184 -5.54 8.77 6.50
CA GLN A 184 -4.44 9.71 6.69
C GLN A 184 -3.09 9.01 6.57
N THR A 185 -2.92 7.82 7.16
CA THR A 185 -1.69 7.01 7.02
C THR A 185 -1.43 6.69 5.56
N ARG A 186 -2.43 6.19 4.83
CA ARG A 186 -2.34 5.93 3.38
C ARG A 186 -1.96 7.16 2.57
N TYR A 187 -2.58 8.30 2.84
CA TYR A 187 -2.26 9.56 2.17
C TYR A 187 -0.81 9.99 2.44
N ASN A 188 -0.36 9.95 3.69
CA ASN A 188 0.99 10.37 4.07
C ASN A 188 2.06 9.46 3.46
N VAL A 189 1.82 8.15 3.40
CA VAL A 189 2.73 7.20 2.72
C VAL A 189 2.84 7.52 1.24
N ALA A 190 1.69 7.68 0.56
CA ALA A 190 1.67 8.01 -0.85
C ALA A 190 2.37 9.34 -1.14
N LEU A 191 2.17 10.34 -0.28
CA LEU A 191 2.83 11.65 -0.38
C LEU A 191 4.34 11.54 -0.17
N GLY A 192 4.79 10.75 0.80
CA GLY A 192 6.23 10.50 1.03
C GLY A 192 6.89 9.82 -0.18
N ALA A 193 6.19 8.88 -0.80
CA ALA A 193 6.65 8.21 -2.01
C ALA A 193 6.71 9.16 -3.23
N ALA A 194 5.73 10.07 -3.38
CA ALA A 194 5.68 11.04 -4.46
C ALA A 194 6.70 12.19 -4.29
N GLY A 195 6.91 12.67 -3.06
CA GLY A 195 7.73 13.84 -2.77
C GLY A 195 9.23 13.68 -3.08
N TYR A 196 9.74 12.45 -3.13
CA TYR A 196 11.14 12.18 -3.46
C TYR A 196 11.50 12.38 -4.94
N GLN A 197 10.52 12.57 -5.82
CA GLN A 197 10.79 12.81 -7.23
C GLN A 197 11.19 14.26 -7.55
N GLY A 198 10.98 15.20 -6.62
CA GLY A 198 11.33 16.62 -6.77
C GLY A 198 12.72 17.01 -6.24
N GLN A 199 13.49 16.06 -5.69
CA GLN A 199 14.88 16.27 -5.28
C GLN A 199 15.81 15.54 -6.27
N GLY A 200 16.03 16.15 -7.43
CA GLY A 200 16.95 15.69 -8.47
C GLY A 200 17.36 16.86 -9.34
#